data_AF-A0A9C6X7R7-F1
#
_entry.id   AF-A0A9C6X7R7-F1
#
_cell.length_a   1.000
_cell.length_b   1.000
_cell.length_c   1.000
_cell.angle_alpha   90.00
_cell.angle_beta   90.00
_cell.angle_gamma   90.00
#
_symmetry.space_group_name_H-M   'P 1'
#
loop_
_entity.id
_entity.type
_entity.pdbx_description
1 polymer ?
#
loop_
_entity_poly.entity_id
_entity_poly.type
_entity_poly.pdbx_seq_one_letter_code
_entity_poly.pdbx_strand_id
1 'polypeptide(L)'
;MTCVRRRFAKEQFSSKYRKKSTIYLLLQVMGFSAALQSKAAHEALLCRQDAEVRLLEVMRRCIVSKVRSDRDYALALSALVQQGLKERAEDLAGSLVAKAWRGMLEELDNTGKAVRQNADCLEKDTLEKLNTLRAEKLKARMQYKEEHNRIAQQFTTL
;
A
#
# COMPACT_ATOMS: atom_id res chain seq x y z
N MET A 1 61.36 -16.37 23.96
CA MET A 1 60.96 -15.98 22.59
C MET A 1 59.48 -16.28 22.28
N THR A 2 58.52 -15.81 23.10
CA THR A 2 57.09 -16.11 22.91
C THR A 2 56.20 -14.89 22.65
N CYS A 3 56.76 -13.68 22.59
CA CYS A 3 55.98 -12.45 22.46
C CYS A 3 55.69 -12.05 20.98
N VAL A 4 56.43 -12.56 19.99
CA VAL A 4 56.31 -12.12 18.59
C VAL A 4 55.23 -12.89 17.80
N ARG A 5 54.98 -14.17 18.13
CA ARG A 5 53.97 -15.00 17.42
C ARG A 5 52.52 -14.62 17.71
N ARG A 6 52.22 -13.98 18.86
CA ARG A 6 50.84 -13.55 19.18
C ARG A 6 50.40 -12.27 18.46
N ARG A 7 51.33 -11.40 18.04
CA ARG A 7 51.00 -10.18 17.28
C ARG A 7 50.61 -10.48 15.83
N PHE A 8 51.37 -11.33 15.14
CA PHE A 8 51.09 -11.68 13.74
C PHE A 8 49.74 -12.39 13.54
N ALA A 9 49.33 -13.25 14.48
CA ALA A 9 48.02 -13.91 14.42
C ALA A 9 46.84 -12.93 14.62
N LYS A 10 47.00 -11.90 15.48
CA LYS A 10 45.98 -10.85 15.68
C LYS A 10 45.83 -9.93 14.48
N GLU A 11 46.92 -9.61 13.77
CA GLU A 11 46.88 -8.74 12.58
C GLU A 11 46.27 -9.45 11.35
N GLN A 12 46.61 -10.72 11.13
CA GLN A 12 45.99 -11.54 10.08
C GLN A 12 44.49 -11.76 10.32
N PHE A 13 44.08 -11.98 11.58
CA PHE A 13 42.67 -12.12 11.93
C PHE A 13 41.90 -10.80 11.76
N SER A 14 42.46 -9.67 12.23
CA SER A 14 41.86 -8.32 12.05
C SER A 14 41.68 -7.94 10.57
N SER A 15 42.65 -8.25 9.71
CA SER A 15 42.58 -7.96 8.26
C SER A 15 41.47 -8.76 7.54
N LYS A 16 41.28 -10.03 7.91
CA LYS A 16 40.28 -10.92 7.30
C LYS A 16 38.84 -10.53 7.69
N TYR A 17 38.63 -10.05 8.91
CA TYR A 17 37.33 -9.51 9.35
C TYR A 17 37.08 -8.10 8.84
N ARG A 18 38.12 -7.27 8.64
CA ARG A 18 37.99 -5.96 8.01
C ARG A 18 37.56 -6.09 6.54
N LYS A 19 38.17 -7.00 5.77
CA LYS A 19 37.78 -7.28 4.37
C LYS A 19 36.36 -7.86 4.25
N LYS A 20 35.98 -8.79 5.13
CA LYS A 20 34.58 -9.27 5.19
C LYS A 20 33.62 -8.14 5.56
N SER A 21 33.94 -7.33 6.57
CA SER A 21 33.08 -6.21 7.00
C SER A 21 32.94 -5.12 5.93
N THR A 22 33.99 -4.83 5.14
CA THR A 22 33.90 -3.91 3.99
C THR A 22 33.08 -4.49 2.84
N ILE A 23 33.16 -5.81 2.58
CA ILE A 23 32.29 -6.49 1.60
C ILE A 23 30.84 -6.47 2.07
N TYR A 24 30.57 -6.73 3.35
CA TYR A 24 29.21 -6.64 3.91
C TYR A 24 28.69 -5.19 3.94
N LEU A 25 29.53 -4.19 4.20
CA LEU A 25 29.15 -2.77 4.06
C LEU A 25 28.87 -2.36 2.61
N LEU A 26 29.64 -2.86 1.64
CA LEU A 26 29.39 -2.65 0.21
C LEU A 26 28.11 -3.37 -0.27
N LEU A 27 27.78 -4.52 0.33
CA LEU A 27 26.51 -5.24 0.12
C LEU A 27 25.32 -4.59 0.81
N GLN A 28 25.53 -3.80 1.87
CA GLN A 28 24.45 -3.10 2.60
C GLN A 28 24.02 -1.80 1.93
N VAL A 29 24.84 -1.24 1.04
CA VAL A 29 24.49 -0.11 0.16
C VAL A 29 23.99 -0.66 -1.17
N MET A 30 22.87 -1.39 -1.16
CA MET A 30 22.12 -1.70 -2.39
C MET A 30 21.34 -0.46 -2.85
N GLY A 31 22.04 0.67 -3.01
CA GLY A 31 21.47 1.87 -3.59
C GLY A 31 21.35 1.71 -5.10
N PHE A 32 20.22 2.13 -5.68
CA PHE A 32 20.00 2.15 -7.13
C PHE A 32 21.23 2.72 -7.88
N SER A 33 21.89 3.74 -7.33
CA SER A 33 23.07 4.39 -7.92
C SER A 33 24.33 3.52 -8.06
N ALA A 34 24.49 2.44 -7.27
CA ALA A 34 25.66 1.56 -7.32
C ALA A 34 25.44 0.30 -8.17
N ALA A 35 24.19 -0.17 -8.28
CA ALA A 35 23.84 -1.40 -8.98
C ALA A 35 23.26 -1.18 -10.39
N LEU A 36 22.83 0.05 -10.75
CA LEU A 36 22.01 0.31 -11.94
C LEU A 36 22.61 1.28 -12.96
N GLN A 37 23.94 1.33 -13.08
CA GLN A 37 24.61 2.20 -14.06
C GLN A 37 24.54 1.70 -15.52
N SER A 38 23.94 0.52 -15.76
CA SER A 38 23.85 -0.06 -17.10
C SER A 38 22.53 0.28 -17.81
N LYS A 39 22.52 0.18 -19.15
CA LYS A 39 21.29 0.35 -19.95
C LYS A 39 20.19 -0.64 -19.54
N ALA A 40 20.56 -1.90 -19.30
CA ALA A 40 19.63 -2.94 -18.84
C ALA A 40 18.99 -2.59 -17.48
N ALA A 41 19.77 -1.96 -16.61
CA ALA A 41 19.32 -1.51 -15.32
C ALA A 41 18.34 -0.32 -15.39
N HIS A 42 18.58 0.62 -16.30
CA HIS A 42 17.61 1.69 -16.62
C HIS A 42 16.28 1.12 -17.11
N GLU A 43 16.31 0.18 -18.06
CA GLU A 43 15.12 -0.48 -18.59
C GLU A 43 14.36 -1.24 -17.50
N ALA A 44 15.08 -1.97 -16.63
CA ALA A 44 14.48 -2.64 -15.49
C ALA A 44 13.77 -1.67 -14.52
N LEU A 45 14.34 -0.47 -14.30
CA LEU A 45 13.72 0.54 -13.45
C LEU A 45 12.44 1.11 -14.07
N LEU A 46 12.43 1.38 -15.38
CA LEU A 46 11.22 1.83 -16.07
C LEU A 46 10.11 0.77 -16.00
N CYS A 47 10.45 -0.50 -16.23
CA CYS A 47 9.52 -1.63 -16.11
C CYS A 47 8.94 -1.74 -14.69
N ARG A 48 9.76 -1.52 -13.66
CA ARG A 48 9.32 -1.48 -12.25
C ARG A 48 8.34 -0.33 -12.00
N GLN A 49 8.67 0.87 -12.46
CA GLN A 49 7.79 2.04 -12.32
C GLN A 49 6.44 1.81 -13.04
N ASP A 50 6.46 1.20 -14.22
CA ASP A 50 5.25 0.82 -14.94
C ASP A 50 4.40 -0.21 -14.20
N ALA A 51 5.04 -1.18 -13.54
CA ALA A 51 4.34 -2.15 -12.69
C ALA A 51 3.72 -1.47 -11.46
N GLU A 52 4.41 -0.53 -10.82
CA GLU A 52 3.88 0.24 -9.69
C GLU A 52 2.65 1.07 -10.10
N VAL A 53 2.71 1.78 -11.24
CA VAL A 53 1.56 2.56 -11.74
C VAL A 53 0.37 1.66 -12.06
N ARG A 54 0.60 0.47 -12.65
CA ARG A 54 -0.46 -0.52 -12.90
C ARG A 54 -1.07 -1.05 -11.59
N LEU A 55 -0.24 -1.32 -10.58
CA LEU A 55 -0.71 -1.76 -9.27
C LEU A 55 -1.63 -0.70 -8.64
N LEU A 56 -1.24 0.57 -8.67
CA LEU A 56 -2.06 1.66 -8.14
C LEU A 56 -3.41 1.77 -8.88
N GLU A 57 -3.44 1.54 -10.19
CA GLU A 57 -4.69 1.50 -10.96
C GLU A 57 -5.59 0.31 -10.57
N VAL A 58 -5.01 -0.87 -10.33
CA VAL A 58 -5.77 -2.04 -9.86
C VAL A 58 -6.35 -1.77 -8.47
N MET A 59 -5.54 -1.25 -7.55
CA MET A 59 -5.98 -0.87 -6.20
C MET A 59 -7.13 0.15 -6.27
N ARG A 60 -7.05 1.14 -7.18
CA ARG A 60 -8.09 2.14 -7.39
C ARG A 60 -9.42 1.49 -7.77
N ARG A 61 -9.40 0.57 -8.73
CA ARG A 61 -10.61 -0.17 -9.16
C ARG A 61 -11.17 -1.03 -8.03
N CYS A 62 -10.32 -1.69 -7.25
CA CYS A 62 -10.77 -2.47 -6.10
C CYS A 62 -11.48 -1.60 -5.06
N ILE A 63 -10.93 -0.42 -4.74
CA ILE A 63 -11.56 0.52 -3.80
C ILE A 63 -12.89 1.01 -4.34
N VAL A 64 -12.96 1.43 -5.60
CA VAL A 64 -14.22 1.87 -6.23
C VAL A 64 -15.28 0.77 -6.17
N SER A 65 -14.91 -0.47 -6.48
CA SER A 65 -15.82 -1.62 -6.37
C SER A 65 -16.28 -1.84 -4.93
N LYS A 66 -15.36 -1.74 -3.96
CA LYS A 66 -15.67 -1.93 -2.54
C LYS A 66 -16.63 -0.86 -2.01
N VAL A 67 -16.38 0.42 -2.32
CA VAL A 67 -17.26 1.54 -1.96
C VAL A 67 -18.67 1.32 -2.50
N ARG A 68 -18.79 0.90 -3.76
CA ARG A 68 -20.09 0.59 -4.36
C ARG A 68 -20.78 -0.55 -3.62
N SER A 69 -20.11 -1.68 -3.43
CA SER A 69 -20.68 -2.84 -2.74
C SER A 69 -21.09 -2.52 -1.31
N ASP A 70 -20.33 -1.69 -0.59
CA ASP A 70 -20.66 -1.29 0.79
C ASP A 70 -21.88 -0.37 0.85
N ARG A 71 -22.03 0.54 -0.12
CA ARG A 71 -23.24 1.38 -0.24
C ARG A 71 -24.47 0.54 -0.55
N ASP A 72 -24.35 -0.40 -1.49
CA ASP A 72 -25.43 -1.32 -1.85
C ASP A 72 -25.82 -2.21 -0.65
N TYR A 73 -24.83 -2.70 0.11
CA TYR A 73 -25.06 -3.48 1.33
C TYR A 73 -25.73 -2.66 2.42
N ALA A 74 -25.27 -1.43 2.69
CA ALA A 74 -25.89 -0.54 3.66
C ALA A 74 -27.35 -0.21 3.28
N LEU A 75 -27.66 -0.02 2.00
CA LEU A 75 -29.04 0.14 1.51
C LEU A 75 -29.89 -1.09 1.78
N ALA A 76 -29.36 -2.29 1.53
CA ALA A 76 -30.06 -3.55 1.81
C ALA A 76 -30.36 -3.73 3.31
N LEU A 77 -29.39 -3.39 4.18
CA LEU A 77 -29.59 -3.39 5.62
C LEU A 77 -30.69 -2.42 6.06
N SER A 78 -30.69 -1.18 5.54
CA SER A 78 -31.75 -0.22 5.83
C SER A 78 -33.13 -0.72 5.37
N ALA A 79 -33.22 -1.35 4.20
CA ALA A 79 -34.48 -1.93 3.72
C ALA A 79 -34.96 -3.07 4.63
N LEU A 80 -34.06 -3.94 5.09
CA LEU A 80 -34.37 -5.02 6.01
C LEU A 80 -34.89 -4.49 7.36
N VAL A 81 -34.29 -3.42 7.88
CA VAL A 81 -34.77 -2.73 9.08
C VAL A 81 -36.19 -2.21 8.88
N GLN A 82 -36.46 -1.52 7.77
CA GLN A 82 -37.79 -0.97 7.48
C GLN A 82 -38.85 -2.07 7.31
N GLN A 83 -38.50 -3.21 6.73
CA GLN A 83 -39.40 -4.36 6.64
C GLN A 83 -39.64 -4.99 8.02
N GLY A 84 -38.59 -5.22 8.80
CA GLY A 84 -38.67 -5.82 10.14
C GLY A 84 -39.45 -4.97 11.14
N LEU A 85 -39.52 -3.65 10.95
CA LEU A 85 -40.36 -2.75 11.76
C LEU A 85 -41.86 -2.88 11.44
N LYS A 86 -42.21 -3.29 10.22
CA LYS A 86 -43.60 -3.52 9.80
C LYS A 86 -44.10 -4.90 10.21
N GLU A 87 -43.21 -5.90 10.21
CA GLU A 87 -43.53 -7.26 10.64
C GLU A 87 -43.75 -7.32 12.16
N ARG A 88 -44.93 -7.79 12.60
CA ARG A 88 -45.28 -8.14 14.00
C ARG A 88 -45.36 -7.00 15.00
N ALA A 89 -45.47 -5.75 14.54
CA ALA A 89 -45.55 -4.58 15.42
C ALA A 89 -46.80 -4.57 16.33
N GLU A 90 -47.92 -5.13 15.86
CA GLU A 90 -49.22 -5.05 16.54
C GLU A 90 -49.49 -6.27 17.45
N ASP A 91 -49.17 -7.49 16.99
CA ASP A 91 -49.50 -8.74 17.69
C ASP A 91 -48.72 -8.97 19.00
N LEU A 92 -47.52 -8.38 19.11
CA LEU A 92 -46.57 -8.62 20.20
C LEU A 92 -46.28 -7.35 21.02
N ALA A 93 -47.08 -6.29 20.83
CA ALA A 93 -46.88 -4.99 21.45
C ALA A 93 -46.75 -5.11 22.99
N GLY A 94 -45.71 -4.49 23.56
CA GLY A 94 -45.43 -4.52 25.00
C GLY A 94 -44.70 -5.77 25.52
N SER A 95 -44.52 -6.81 24.69
CA SER A 95 -43.78 -8.02 25.09
C SER A 95 -42.26 -7.81 25.15
N LEU A 96 -41.57 -8.61 25.97
CA LEU A 96 -40.09 -8.66 25.98
C LEU A 96 -39.52 -9.07 24.63
N VAL A 97 -40.23 -9.94 23.89
CA VAL A 97 -39.85 -10.38 22.54
C VAL A 97 -39.86 -9.21 21.57
N ALA A 98 -40.92 -8.38 21.58
CA ALA A 98 -40.99 -7.18 20.75
C ALA A 98 -39.91 -6.15 21.10
N LYS A 99 -39.54 -6.02 22.39
CA LYS A 99 -38.44 -5.16 22.83
C LYS A 99 -37.08 -5.66 22.32
N ALA A 100 -36.80 -6.96 22.44
CA ALA A 100 -35.56 -7.55 21.95
C ALA A 100 -35.43 -7.44 20.42
N TRP A 101 -36.53 -7.71 19.70
CA TRP A 101 -36.59 -7.56 18.25
C TRP A 101 -36.28 -6.13 17.81
N ARG A 102 -36.89 -5.13 18.46
CA ARG A 102 -36.61 -3.72 18.18
C ARG A 102 -35.13 -3.37 18.41
N GLY A 103 -34.54 -3.86 19.50
CA GLY A 103 -33.11 -3.67 19.77
C GLY A 103 -32.23 -4.29 18.69
N MET A 104 -32.56 -5.49 18.20
CA MET A 104 -31.84 -6.10 17.07
C MET A 104 -31.92 -5.27 15.80
N LEU A 105 -33.10 -4.71 15.48
CA LEU A 105 -33.27 -3.86 14.30
C LEU A 105 -32.52 -2.52 14.43
N GLU A 106 -32.44 -1.96 15.63
CA GLU A 106 -31.64 -0.76 15.92
C GLU A 106 -30.13 -1.01 15.72
N GLU A 107 -29.61 -2.11 16.25
CA GLU A 107 -28.21 -2.52 16.03
C GLU A 107 -27.90 -2.79 14.56
N LEU A 108 -28.85 -3.37 13.82
CA LEU A 108 -28.74 -3.60 12.39
C LEU A 108 -28.69 -2.28 11.60
N ASP A 109 -29.53 -1.30 11.97
CA ASP A 109 -29.51 0.03 11.36
C ASP A 109 -28.21 0.78 11.66
N ASN A 110 -27.72 0.70 12.90
CA ASN A 110 -26.43 1.26 13.31
C ASN A 110 -25.27 0.64 12.50
N THR A 111 -25.31 -0.68 12.28
CA THR A 111 -24.35 -1.38 11.43
C THR A 111 -24.41 -0.87 9.99
N GLY A 112 -25.61 -0.72 9.41
CA GLY A 112 -25.78 -0.17 8.07
C GLY A 112 -25.23 1.25 7.92
N LYS A 113 -25.48 2.11 8.92
CA LYS A 113 -24.92 3.48 8.98
C LYS A 113 -23.39 3.47 9.06
N ALA A 114 -22.81 2.62 9.91
CA ALA A 114 -21.35 2.49 10.04
C ALA A 114 -20.70 2.01 8.74
N VAL A 115 -21.28 1.02 8.06
CA VAL A 115 -20.81 0.55 6.75
C VAL A 115 -20.83 1.67 5.72
N ARG A 116 -21.92 2.45 5.64
CA ARG A 116 -22.02 3.58 4.73
C ARG A 116 -20.95 4.64 5.02
N GLN A 117 -20.77 5.02 6.28
CA GLN A 117 -19.74 5.98 6.69
C GLN A 117 -18.34 5.49 6.31
N ASN A 118 -18.04 4.20 6.52
CA ASN A 118 -16.77 3.61 6.10
C ASN A 118 -16.57 3.70 4.58
N ALA A 119 -17.61 3.44 3.80
CA ALA A 119 -17.55 3.57 2.33
C ALA A 119 -17.27 5.03 1.91
N ASP A 120 -17.92 5.99 2.56
CA ASP A 120 -17.72 7.42 2.28
C ASP A 120 -16.32 7.89 2.68
N CYS A 121 -15.78 7.44 3.81
CA CYS A 121 -14.39 7.69 4.22
C CYS A 121 -13.37 7.05 3.26
N LEU A 122 -13.62 5.82 2.80
CA LEU A 122 -12.77 5.15 1.82
C LEU A 122 -12.73 5.93 0.50
N GLU A 123 -13.87 6.40 0.02
CA GLU A 123 -13.95 7.20 -1.20
C GLU A 123 -13.30 8.57 -1.05
N LYS A 124 -13.59 9.28 0.05
CA LYS A 124 -13.04 10.62 0.26
C LYS A 124 -11.55 10.59 0.54
N ASP A 125 -11.10 9.80 1.51
CA ASP A 125 -9.73 9.92 2.01
C ASP A 125 -8.77 8.99 1.27
N THR A 126 -9.16 7.75 1.04
CA THR A 126 -8.24 6.73 0.52
C THR A 126 -8.13 6.81 -1.01
N LEU A 127 -9.27 6.91 -1.69
CA LEU A 127 -9.29 6.98 -3.15
C LEU A 127 -8.65 8.28 -3.66
N GLU A 128 -8.89 9.42 -2.99
CA GLU A 128 -8.24 10.69 -3.33
C GLU A 128 -6.72 10.60 -3.20
N LYS A 129 -6.20 10.15 -2.05
CA LYS A 129 -4.75 9.96 -1.83
C LYS A 129 -4.14 9.01 -2.86
N LEU A 130 -4.85 7.94 -3.20
CA LEU A 130 -4.39 6.98 -4.21
C LEU A 130 -4.32 7.59 -5.61
N ASN A 131 -5.30 8.40 -5.99
CA ASN A 131 -5.29 9.13 -7.26
C ASN A 131 -4.13 10.13 -7.33
N THR A 132 -3.89 10.87 -6.26
CA THR A 132 -2.76 11.80 -6.14
C THR A 132 -1.43 11.06 -6.27
N LEU A 133 -1.22 9.99 -5.50
CA LEU A 133 -0.01 9.17 -5.57
C LEU A 133 0.23 8.58 -6.96
N ARG A 134 -0.83 8.13 -7.64
CA ARG A 134 -0.74 7.61 -9.00
C ARG A 134 -0.31 8.69 -9.99
N ALA A 135 -0.86 9.89 -9.89
CA ALA A 135 -0.48 11.03 -10.74
C ALA A 135 0.99 11.45 -10.49
N GLU A 136 1.40 11.50 -9.22
CA GLU A 136 2.79 11.77 -8.84
C GLU A 136 3.75 10.72 -9.39
N LYS A 137 3.41 9.43 -9.31
CA LYS A 137 4.22 8.34 -9.86
C LYS A 137 4.36 8.42 -11.39
N LEU A 138 3.29 8.78 -12.09
CA LEU A 138 3.33 9.02 -13.54
C LEU A 138 4.27 10.18 -13.88
N LYS A 139 4.17 11.30 -13.15
CA LYS A 139 5.03 12.47 -13.33
C LYS A 139 6.49 12.14 -13.04
N ALA A 140 6.78 11.49 -11.91
CA ALA A 140 8.12 11.09 -11.51
C ALA A 140 8.78 10.15 -12.52
N ARG A 141 8.01 9.24 -13.13
CA ARG A 141 8.49 8.37 -14.21
C ARG A 141 8.91 9.18 -15.44
N MET A 142 8.10 10.15 -15.88
CA MET A 142 8.44 10.98 -17.04
C MET A 142 9.68 11.81 -16.77
N GLN A 143 9.77 12.44 -15.60
CA GLN A 143 10.95 13.19 -15.17
C GLN A 143 12.20 12.32 -15.13
N TYR A 144 12.13 11.10 -14.58
CA TYR A 144 13.26 10.18 -14.57
C TYR A 144 13.74 9.84 -15.99
N LYS A 145 12.81 9.58 -16.91
CA LYS A 145 13.14 9.26 -18.31
C LYS A 145 13.79 10.46 -19.02
N GLU A 146 13.25 11.66 -18.83
CA GLU A 146 13.80 12.89 -19.40
C GLU A 146 15.22 13.17 -18.89
N GLU A 147 15.44 13.05 -17.58
CA GLU A 147 16.76 13.25 -16.96
C GLU A 147 17.78 12.22 -17.45
N HIS A 148 17.40 10.95 -17.52
CA HIS A 148 18.28 9.91 -18.05
C HIS A 148 18.66 10.18 -19.52
N ASN A 149 17.70 10.58 -20.35
CA ASN A 149 17.97 10.92 -21.76
C ASN A 149 18.86 12.15 -21.90
N ARG A 150 18.62 13.21 -21.11
CA ARG A 150 19.45 14.42 -21.09
C ARG A 150 20.91 14.09 -20.80
N ILE A 151 21.15 13.28 -19.77
CA ILE A 151 22.50 12.85 -19.39
C ILE A 151 23.12 11.98 -20.50
N ALA A 152 22.38 10.99 -21.01
CA ALA A 152 22.87 10.11 -22.07
C ALA A 152 23.28 10.87 -23.35
N GLN A 153 22.52 11.91 -23.71
CA GLN A 153 22.83 12.77 -24.85
C GLN A 153 24.13 13.57 -24.65
N GLN A 154 24.40 14.05 -23.43
CA GLN A 154 25.65 14.75 -23.11
C GLN A 154 26.88 13.87 -23.34
N PHE A 155 26.78 12.56 -23.08
CA PHE A 155 27.87 11.60 -23.31
C PHE A 155 27.93 11.05 -24.74
N THR A 156 26.88 11.22 -25.54
CA THR A 156 26.87 10.81 -26.95
C THR A 156 27.42 11.91 -27.87
N THR A 157 27.43 13.16 -27.39
CA THR A 157 27.87 14.35 -28.15
C THR A 157 29.35 14.71 -27.86
N LEU A 158 30.01 13.98 -26.96
CA LEU A 158 31.45 14.02 -26.68
C LEU A 158 32.15 12.89 -27.46
#